data_AF-A0A2X2XEB0-F1
#
_entry.id   AF-A0A2X2XEB0-F1
#
_cell.length_a   1.000
_cell.length_b   1.000
_cell.length_c   1.000
_cell.angle_alpha   90.00
_cell.angle_beta   90.00
_cell.angle_gamma   90.00
#
_symmetry.space_group_name_H-M   'P 1'
#
loop_
_entity.id
_entity.type
_entity.pdbx_description
1 polymer ?
#
loop_
_entity_poly.entity_id
_entity_poly.type
_entity_poly.pdbx_seq_one_letter_code
_entity_poly.pdbx_strand_id
1 'polypeptide(L)'
;MKKKILTILFFTFLTPGFTYAQKASKDILKSTNIKEIEEYLKTAHPDDPKKSVLKPKLIALKNSEWTKGARTAKPMEARPVIADIPKNAMKDPNSNEAEEFKRLLAETSAEHKEKTAQLLNTMLNEDLTKKESILLFKNNSDCNIVLRIEGKEYYNLAVPAHGENFIIVNKGPYTLNSNVCDMKYFSQKDIKRSIFVTIDNPGQPGTQQIAEIKASPEKPLKKRKVKK
;
A
#
# COMPACT_ATOMS: atom_id res chain seq x y z
N MET A 1 35.55 -86.27 -4.37
CA MET A 1 35.73 -84.88 -3.90
C MET A 1 34.85 -83.96 -4.74
N LYS A 2 33.98 -83.21 -4.07
CA LYS A 2 32.83 -82.48 -4.63
C LYS A 2 33.28 -81.13 -5.20
N LYS A 3 32.85 -80.81 -6.42
CA LYS A 3 32.91 -79.45 -6.99
C LYS A 3 31.51 -79.06 -7.48
N LYS A 4 31.16 -77.80 -7.25
CA LYS A 4 30.01 -77.04 -7.76
C LYS A 4 28.67 -77.23 -7.04
N ILE A 5 28.57 -76.70 -5.82
CA ILE A 5 27.30 -76.28 -5.21
C ILE A 5 27.56 -74.95 -4.47
N LEU A 6 27.70 -73.85 -5.21
CA LEU A 6 27.74 -72.50 -4.60
C LEU A 6 27.27 -71.44 -5.60
N THR A 7 26.10 -71.64 -6.22
CA THR A 7 25.54 -70.63 -7.14
C THR A 7 24.01 -70.64 -7.21
N ILE A 8 23.32 -71.19 -6.20
CA ILE A 8 21.85 -71.22 -6.14
C ILE A 8 21.36 -70.76 -4.75
N LEU A 9 21.95 -69.68 -4.23
CA LEU A 9 21.51 -69.02 -3.00
C LEU A 9 21.48 -67.49 -3.16
N PHE A 10 21.18 -67.02 -4.37
CA PHE A 10 21.04 -65.59 -4.67
C PHE A 10 19.76 -65.23 -5.44
N PHE A 11 18.83 -66.18 -5.63
CA PHE A 11 17.64 -65.97 -6.46
C PHE A 11 16.29 -66.15 -5.75
N THR A 12 16.28 -66.22 -4.41
CA THR A 12 15.03 -66.30 -3.62
C THR A 12 14.74 -65.02 -2.80
N PHE A 13 15.42 -63.91 -3.08
CA PHE A 13 15.16 -62.62 -2.44
C PHE A 13 14.52 -61.59 -3.38
N LEU A 14 13.66 -62.05 -4.30
CA LEU A 14 12.85 -61.19 -5.15
C LEU A 14 11.39 -61.64 -5.16
N THR A 15 10.70 -61.38 -4.05
CA THR A 15 9.24 -61.19 -4.06
C THR A 15 8.96 -59.75 -3.61
N PRO A 16 8.52 -58.86 -4.52
CA PRO A 16 8.18 -57.48 -4.17
C PRO A 16 6.77 -57.46 -3.56
N GLY A 17 6.69 -57.67 -2.24
CA GLY A 17 5.45 -57.57 -1.47
C GLY A 17 5.25 -56.20 -0.84
N PHE A 18 5.25 -55.11 -1.62
CA PHE A 18 4.80 -53.80 -1.16
C PHE A 18 4.03 -53.06 -2.26
N THR A 19 2.78 -53.46 -2.50
CA THR A 19 1.78 -52.55 -3.08
C THR A 19 1.01 -51.90 -1.93
N TYR A 20 1.69 -51.06 -1.14
CA TYR A 20 1.00 -50.10 -0.28
C TYR A 20 0.74 -48.82 -1.08
N ALA A 21 -0.54 -48.60 -1.38
CA ALA A 21 -1.14 -47.32 -1.72
C ALA A 21 -0.54 -46.53 -2.91
N GLN A 22 -0.90 -46.93 -4.14
CA GLN A 22 -1.20 -45.92 -5.15
C GLN A 22 -2.57 -45.30 -4.81
N LYS A 23 -2.62 -44.51 -3.73
CA LYS A 23 -3.69 -43.51 -3.56
C LYS A 23 -3.49 -42.59 -4.75
N ALA A 24 -4.40 -42.64 -5.73
CA ALA A 24 -4.37 -41.79 -6.92
C ALA A 24 -3.88 -40.40 -6.48
N SER A 25 -2.64 -40.05 -6.83
CA SER A 25 -1.99 -38.87 -6.30
C SER A 25 -2.72 -37.69 -6.92
N LYS A 26 -3.74 -37.21 -6.23
CA LYS A 26 -4.57 -36.12 -6.72
C LYS A 26 -3.62 -34.95 -6.93
N ASP A 27 -3.51 -34.51 -8.18
CA ASP A 27 -2.57 -33.46 -8.52
C ASP A 27 -2.97 -32.19 -7.77
N ILE A 28 -2.11 -31.78 -6.83
CA ILE A 28 -2.35 -30.63 -5.97
C ILE A 28 -2.59 -29.36 -6.78
N LEU A 29 -2.00 -29.24 -7.97
CA LEU A 29 -2.18 -28.11 -8.88
C LEU A 29 -3.62 -27.95 -9.34
N LYS A 30 -4.39 -29.05 -9.39
CA LYS A 30 -5.80 -29.06 -9.76
C LYS A 30 -6.74 -28.95 -8.57
N SER A 31 -6.26 -29.11 -7.34
CA SER A 31 -7.14 -29.04 -6.16
C SER A 31 -7.75 -27.64 -5.98
N THR A 32 -9.02 -27.61 -5.56
CA THR A 32 -9.78 -26.40 -5.20
C THR A 32 -9.98 -26.31 -3.68
N ASN A 33 -9.51 -27.31 -2.93
CA ASN A 33 -9.66 -27.35 -1.47
C ASN A 33 -8.57 -26.51 -0.81
N ILE A 34 -8.98 -25.43 -0.15
CA ILE A 34 -8.10 -24.49 0.54
C ILE A 34 -7.20 -25.20 1.57
N LYS A 35 -7.75 -26.11 2.38
CA LYS A 35 -6.99 -26.81 3.43
C LYS A 35 -5.93 -27.75 2.85
N GLU A 36 -6.25 -28.41 1.75
CA GLU A 36 -5.31 -29.31 1.06
C GLU A 36 -4.11 -28.55 0.50
N ILE A 37 -4.37 -27.38 -0.11
CA ILE A 37 -3.31 -26.50 -0.63
C ILE A 37 -2.49 -25.89 0.50
N GLU A 38 -3.11 -25.46 1.60
CA GLU A 38 -2.39 -24.95 2.78
C GLU A 38 -1.45 -25.98 3.39
N GLU A 39 -1.94 -27.21 3.58
CA GLU A 39 -1.16 -28.30 4.17
C GLU A 39 0.02 -28.68 3.26
N TYR A 40 -0.20 -28.69 1.95
CA TYR A 40 0.87 -28.88 0.98
C TYR A 40 1.92 -27.76 1.07
N LEU A 41 1.49 -26.49 1.11
CA LEU A 41 2.43 -25.37 1.18
C LEU A 41 3.26 -25.34 2.48
N LYS A 42 2.72 -25.86 3.59
CA LYS A 42 3.42 -26.00 4.87
C LYS A 42 4.46 -27.12 4.87
N THR A 43 4.16 -28.24 4.23
CA THR A 43 4.99 -29.46 4.25
C THR A 43 6.00 -29.52 3.11
N ALA A 44 5.73 -28.87 1.97
CA ALA A 44 6.60 -28.87 0.80
C ALA A 44 7.89 -28.07 1.03
N HIS A 45 8.96 -28.42 0.31
CA HIS A 45 10.26 -27.74 0.37
C HIS A 45 10.14 -26.26 -0.07
N PRO A 46 10.94 -25.32 0.49
CA PRO A 46 10.93 -23.91 0.06
C PRO A 46 11.06 -23.70 -1.45
N ASP A 47 11.92 -24.49 -2.10
CA ASP A 47 12.23 -24.39 -3.55
C ASP A 47 11.32 -25.24 -4.46
N ASP A 48 10.20 -25.75 -3.95
CA ASP A 48 9.28 -26.54 -4.77
C ASP A 48 8.63 -25.65 -5.86
N PRO A 49 8.78 -25.98 -7.16
CA PRO A 49 8.23 -25.19 -8.26
C PRO A 49 6.71 -25.03 -8.18
N LYS A 50 5.99 -25.99 -7.59
CA LYS A 50 4.53 -25.93 -7.44
C LYS A 50 4.08 -24.82 -6.49
N LYS A 51 4.92 -24.39 -5.55
CA LYS A 51 4.58 -23.30 -4.62
C LYS A 51 4.33 -21.98 -5.35
N SER A 52 5.05 -21.72 -6.45
CA SER A 52 4.89 -20.50 -7.25
C SER A 52 3.47 -20.35 -7.82
N VAL A 53 2.83 -21.46 -8.18
CA VAL A 53 1.48 -21.51 -8.73
C VAL A 53 0.43 -21.65 -7.62
N LEU A 54 0.71 -22.45 -6.59
CA LEU A 54 -0.24 -22.74 -5.52
C LEU A 54 -0.47 -21.56 -4.58
N LYS A 55 0.54 -20.72 -4.32
CA LYS A 55 0.39 -19.51 -3.49
C LYS A 55 -0.67 -18.54 -4.06
N PRO A 56 -0.55 -18.03 -5.31
CA PRO A 56 -1.56 -17.14 -5.87
C PRO A 56 -2.93 -17.83 -6.03
N LYS A 57 -2.96 -19.14 -6.29
CA LYS A 57 -4.21 -19.90 -6.35
C LYS A 57 -4.94 -19.96 -5.00
N LEU A 58 -4.23 -20.27 -3.92
CA LEU A 58 -4.77 -20.33 -2.56
C LEU A 58 -5.41 -18.99 -2.16
N ILE A 59 -4.75 -17.90 -2.55
CA ILE A 59 -5.20 -16.54 -2.33
C ILE A 59 -6.52 -16.28 -3.04
N ALA A 60 -6.60 -16.61 -4.34
CA ALA A 60 -7.80 -16.44 -5.13
C ALA A 60 -8.98 -17.23 -4.55
N LEU A 61 -8.73 -18.46 -4.08
CA LEU A 61 -9.76 -19.30 -3.44
C LEU A 61 -10.26 -18.68 -2.14
N LYS A 62 -9.36 -18.22 -1.25
CA LYS A 62 -9.75 -17.54 -0.01
C LYS A 62 -10.54 -16.26 -0.27
N ASN A 63 -10.14 -15.47 -1.26
CA ASN A 63 -10.86 -14.26 -1.66
C ASN A 63 -12.24 -14.59 -2.22
N SER A 64 -12.37 -15.67 -3.00
CA SER A 64 -13.66 -16.15 -3.50
C SER A 64 -14.58 -16.63 -2.38
N GLU A 65 -14.05 -17.27 -1.33
CA GLU A 65 -14.85 -17.65 -0.17
C GLU A 65 -15.25 -16.44 0.69
N TRP A 66 -14.35 -15.47 0.84
CA TRP A 66 -14.64 -14.22 1.57
C TRP A 66 -15.72 -13.39 0.89
N THR A 67 -15.64 -13.21 -0.44
CA THR A 67 -16.65 -12.48 -1.23
C THR A 67 -18.03 -13.14 -1.20
N LYS A 68 -18.12 -14.43 -0.90
CA LYS A 68 -19.39 -15.16 -0.73
C LYS A 68 -20.03 -14.96 0.66
N GLY A 69 -19.41 -14.17 1.55
CA GLY A 69 -19.98 -13.83 2.86
C GLY A 69 -20.00 -14.98 3.87
N ALA A 70 -19.14 -15.99 3.70
CA ALA A 70 -19.05 -17.09 4.65
C ALA A 70 -18.62 -16.58 6.04
N ARG A 71 -19.35 -16.95 7.10
CA ARG A 71 -19.09 -16.51 8.49
C ARG A 71 -17.69 -16.90 9.01
N THR A 72 -17.05 -17.90 8.40
CA THR A 72 -15.71 -18.38 8.73
C THR A 72 -14.62 -17.76 7.86
N ALA A 73 -14.96 -16.86 6.93
CA ALA A 73 -13.98 -16.24 6.06
C ALA A 73 -13.18 -15.19 6.83
N LYS A 74 -11.85 -15.32 6.79
CA LYS A 74 -10.95 -14.33 7.37
C LYS A 74 -10.94 -13.08 6.48
N PRO A 75 -10.96 -11.86 7.07
CA PRO A 75 -10.84 -10.62 6.30
C PRO A 75 -9.53 -10.61 5.50
N MET A 76 -9.57 -9.98 4.34
CA MET A 76 -8.43 -9.88 3.43
C MET A 76 -7.21 -9.33 4.18
N GLU A 77 -6.16 -10.16 4.31
CA GLU A 77 -4.90 -9.69 4.88
C GLU A 77 -4.31 -8.64 3.93
N ALA A 78 -4.05 -7.44 4.47
CA ALA A 78 -3.38 -6.38 3.73
C ALA A 78 -2.05 -6.93 3.22
N ARG A 79 -1.95 -7.09 1.90
CA ARG A 79 -0.67 -7.38 1.26
C ARG A 79 0.07 -6.06 1.24
N PRO A 80 1.28 -5.98 1.82
CA PRO A 80 2.14 -4.91 1.39
C PRO A 80 2.35 -5.13 -0.11
N VAL A 81 1.92 -4.18 -0.94
CA VAL A 81 2.42 -4.08 -2.30
C VAL A 81 3.86 -3.62 -2.14
N ILE A 82 4.72 -4.53 -1.68
CA ILE A 82 6.12 -4.47 -2.04
C ILE A 82 6.03 -4.77 -3.53
N ALA A 83 5.84 -3.72 -4.33
CA ALA A 83 6.24 -3.79 -5.71
C ALA A 83 7.70 -4.20 -5.60
N ASP A 84 8.01 -5.46 -5.91
CA ASP A 84 9.37 -5.94 -6.04
C ASP A 84 10.05 -4.90 -6.92
N ILE A 85 10.87 -4.04 -6.31
CA ILE A 85 11.56 -3.00 -7.06
C ILE A 85 12.35 -3.78 -8.10
N PRO A 86 12.05 -3.63 -9.40
CA PRO A 86 12.66 -4.47 -10.42
C PRO A 86 14.17 -4.35 -10.24
N LYS A 87 14.88 -5.48 -10.21
CA LYS A 87 16.33 -5.51 -9.94
C LYS A 87 17.13 -4.56 -10.85
N ASN A 88 16.55 -4.21 -12.01
CA ASN A 88 17.10 -3.27 -12.99
C ASN A 88 16.99 -1.78 -12.59
N ALA A 89 16.21 -1.44 -11.56
CA ALA A 89 16.11 -0.09 -11.02
C ALA A 89 17.26 0.23 -10.03
N MET A 90 18.00 -0.79 -9.57
CA MET A 90 19.21 -0.62 -8.77
C MET A 90 20.42 -0.65 -9.70
N LYS A 91 21.10 0.49 -9.82
CA LYS A 91 22.22 0.70 -10.74
C LYS A 91 23.42 -0.22 -10.43
N ASP A 92 23.54 -0.68 -9.17
CA ASP A 92 24.47 -1.72 -8.74
C ASP A 92 23.89 -2.49 -7.53
N PRO A 93 23.63 -3.81 -7.62
CA PRO A 93 23.04 -4.60 -6.54
C PRO A 93 24.01 -4.98 -5.40
N ASN A 94 25.31 -4.76 -5.57
CA ASN A 94 26.37 -5.10 -4.61
C ASN A 94 27.05 -3.88 -3.99
N SER A 95 26.52 -2.67 -4.21
CA SER A 95 27.03 -1.48 -3.54
C SER A 95 26.63 -1.46 -2.05
N ASN A 96 27.41 -0.76 -1.24
CA ASN A 96 27.15 -0.63 0.20
C ASN A 96 25.78 0.03 0.46
N GLU A 97 25.39 0.95 -0.42
CA GLU A 97 24.10 1.64 -0.42
C GLU A 97 22.95 0.70 -0.79
N ALA A 98 23.19 -0.28 -1.67
CA ALA A 98 22.21 -1.30 -2.01
C ALA A 98 21.95 -2.27 -0.85
N GLU A 99 22.95 -2.57 -0.04
CA GLU A 99 22.80 -3.37 1.18
C GLU A 99 22.12 -2.59 2.30
N GLU A 100 22.46 -1.32 2.48
CA GLU A 100 21.79 -0.40 3.41
C GLU A 100 20.31 -0.22 3.05
N PHE A 101 20.00 -0.02 1.76
CA PHE A 101 18.63 0.03 1.26
C PHE A 101 17.85 -1.26 1.49
N LYS A 102 18.47 -2.44 1.27
CA LYS A 102 17.87 -3.75 1.58
C LYS A 102 17.62 -3.91 3.07
N ARG A 103 18.51 -3.43 3.94
CA ARG A 103 18.34 -3.46 5.40
C ARG A 103 17.18 -2.58 5.85
N LEU A 104 17.10 -1.34 5.36
CA LEU A 104 16.01 -0.40 5.66
C LEU A 104 14.64 -0.92 5.18
N LEU A 105 14.61 -1.65 4.06
CA LEU A 105 13.40 -2.34 3.59
C LEU A 105 13.02 -3.57 4.43
N ALA A 106 14.01 -4.35 4.88
CA ALA A 106 13.77 -5.54 5.68
C ALA A 106 13.27 -5.20 7.09
N GLU A 107 13.88 -4.20 7.73
CA GLU A 107 13.52 -3.70 9.06
C GLU A 107 12.09 -3.16 9.13
N THR A 108 11.62 -2.60 8.02
CA THR A 108 10.29 -2.00 7.97
C THR A 108 9.16 -3.01 7.66
N SER A 109 9.46 -4.23 7.18
CA SER A 109 8.44 -5.19 6.71
C SER A 109 7.41 -5.67 7.75
N ALA A 110 7.80 -5.83 9.02
CA ALA A 110 6.88 -6.23 10.10
C ALA A 110 6.14 -5.02 10.70
N GLU A 111 6.82 -3.90 10.87
CA GLU A 111 6.26 -2.64 11.39
C GLU A 111 5.35 -1.91 10.39
N HIS A 112 5.54 -2.15 9.09
CA HIS A 112 4.75 -1.53 8.03
C HIS A 112 3.27 -1.86 8.14
N LYS A 113 2.90 -3.07 8.56
CA LYS A 113 1.48 -3.45 8.69
C LYS A 113 0.80 -2.62 9.78
N GLU A 114 1.49 -2.42 10.91
CA GLU A 114 0.98 -1.64 12.04
C GLU A 114 0.97 -0.14 11.72
N LYS A 115 2.05 0.39 11.14
CA LYS A 115 2.14 1.78 10.70
C LYS A 115 1.14 2.10 9.58
N THR A 116 0.90 1.16 8.66
CA THR A 116 -0.11 1.31 7.59
C THR A 116 -1.52 1.20 8.15
N ALA A 117 -1.79 0.28 9.08
CA ALA A 117 -3.08 0.21 9.76
C ALA A 117 -3.34 1.48 10.60
N GLN A 118 -2.33 1.99 11.28
CA GLN A 118 -2.41 3.24 12.05
C GLN A 118 -2.63 4.45 11.14
N LEU A 119 -1.96 4.50 9.98
CA LEU A 119 -2.16 5.52 8.96
C LEU A 119 -3.60 5.49 8.42
N LEU A 120 -4.07 4.32 7.99
CA LEU A 120 -5.42 4.12 7.47
C LEU A 120 -6.48 4.44 8.53
N ASN A 121 -6.30 3.96 9.77
CA ASN A 121 -7.20 4.28 10.87
C ASN A 121 -7.18 5.77 11.23
N THR A 122 -6.06 6.47 11.03
CA THR A 122 -5.98 7.92 11.27
C THR A 122 -6.59 8.72 10.13
N MET A 123 -6.53 8.24 8.89
CA MET A 123 -7.20 8.85 7.75
C MET A 123 -8.72 8.62 7.77
N LEU A 124 -9.17 7.44 8.21
CA LEU A 124 -10.59 7.07 8.24
C LEU A 124 -11.30 7.54 9.50
N ASN A 125 -10.59 7.60 10.64
CA ASN A 125 -11.10 8.19 11.87
C ASN A 125 -10.52 9.60 12.00
N GLU A 126 -11.17 10.59 11.35
CA GLU A 126 -10.94 12.01 11.62
C GLU A 126 -11.39 12.34 13.04
N ASP A 127 -10.60 11.93 14.03
CA ASP A 127 -10.86 12.25 15.43
C ASP A 127 -10.39 13.69 15.68
N LEU A 128 -11.35 14.57 16.03
CA LEU A 128 -11.09 15.98 16.31
C LEU A 128 -10.12 16.16 17.50
N THR A 129 -9.93 15.12 18.32
CA THR A 129 -9.11 15.12 19.53
C THR A 129 -7.60 14.99 19.29
N LYS A 130 -7.17 14.44 18.15
CA LYS A 130 -5.73 14.31 17.83
C LYS A 130 -5.13 15.68 17.53
N LYS A 131 -3.92 15.94 18.01
CA LYS A 131 -3.20 17.21 17.79
C LYS A 131 -2.59 17.32 16.40
N GLU A 132 -2.37 16.18 15.75
CA GLU A 132 -1.73 16.07 14.43
C GLU A 132 -2.77 15.93 13.33
N SER A 133 -2.38 16.34 12.12
CA SER A 133 -3.20 16.31 10.92
C SER A 133 -2.32 16.14 9.69
N ILE A 134 -2.87 15.50 8.65
CA ILE A 134 -2.12 15.23 7.42
C ILE A 134 -2.38 16.34 6.41
N LEU A 135 -1.30 16.93 5.90
CA LEU A 135 -1.32 17.79 4.72
C LEU A 135 -0.82 16.96 3.54
N LEU A 136 -1.73 16.54 2.67
CA LEU A 136 -1.38 15.90 1.40
C LEU A 136 -1.37 16.98 0.30
N PHE A 137 -0.24 17.09 -0.39
CA PHE A 137 -0.02 18.06 -1.45
C PHE A 137 0.21 17.34 -2.78
N LYS A 138 -0.63 17.65 -3.76
CA LYS A 138 -0.57 17.12 -5.11
C LYS A 138 -0.10 18.20 -6.07
N ASN A 139 0.98 17.91 -6.76
CA ASN A 139 1.55 18.76 -7.78
C ASN A 139 1.15 18.24 -9.15
N ASN A 140 0.15 18.86 -9.78
CA ASN A 140 -0.22 18.60 -11.17
C ASN A 140 0.58 19.46 -12.17
N SER A 141 1.45 20.35 -11.69
CA SER A 141 2.28 21.18 -12.55
C SER A 141 3.43 20.39 -13.19
N ASP A 142 4.00 20.96 -14.25
CA ASP A 142 5.12 20.40 -15.00
C ASP A 142 6.48 20.62 -14.29
N CYS A 143 6.49 21.33 -13.15
CA CYS A 143 7.71 21.72 -12.43
C CYS A 143 7.82 21.03 -11.07
N ASN A 144 9.04 20.81 -10.61
CA ASN A 144 9.28 20.37 -9.24
C ASN A 144 9.01 21.52 -8.26
N ILE A 145 8.25 21.24 -7.21
CA ILE A 145 7.79 22.23 -6.23
C ILE A 145 8.46 21.97 -4.88
N VAL A 146 8.91 23.03 -4.22
CA VAL A 146 9.28 23.01 -2.79
C VAL A 146 8.27 23.83 -2.02
N LEU A 147 7.37 23.16 -1.31
CA LEU A 147 6.35 23.79 -0.46
C LEU A 147 6.95 24.12 0.91
N ARG A 148 6.95 25.40 1.26
CA ARG A 148 7.32 25.92 2.58
C ARG A 148 6.05 26.10 3.40
N ILE A 149 5.98 25.42 4.53
CA ILE A 149 4.82 25.40 5.42
C ILE A 149 5.26 26.10 6.71
N GLU A 150 4.74 27.31 6.92
CA GLU A 150 5.16 28.20 8.01
C GLU A 150 4.02 28.37 9.00
N GLY A 151 4.22 27.93 10.24
CA GLY A 151 3.24 28.11 11.31
C GLY A 151 3.94 28.19 12.65
N LYS A 152 3.51 27.38 13.62
CA LYS A 152 4.26 27.21 14.88
C LYS A 152 5.63 26.57 14.65
N GLU A 153 5.67 25.62 13.72
CA GLU A 153 6.87 24.96 13.23
C GLU A 153 7.02 25.22 11.72
N TYR A 154 8.23 25.06 11.22
CA TYR A 154 8.58 25.32 9.83
C TYR A 154 8.91 23.99 9.15
N TYR A 155 8.23 23.69 8.05
CA TYR A 155 8.47 22.48 7.27
C TYR A 155 8.72 22.80 5.80
N ASN A 156 9.57 22.01 5.16
CA ASN A 156 9.78 22.05 3.73
C ASN A 156 9.40 20.68 3.15
N LEU A 157 8.47 20.68 2.19
CA LEU A 157 7.99 19.48 1.52
C LEU A 157 8.34 19.57 0.04
N ALA A 158 9.20 18.68 -0.43
CA ALA A 158 9.53 18.55 -1.85
C ALA A 158 8.50 17.67 -2.55
N VAL A 159 7.94 18.16 -3.66
CA VAL A 159 6.92 17.46 -4.44
C VAL A 159 7.32 17.48 -5.92
N PRO A 160 7.61 16.33 -6.54
CA PRO A 160 8.00 16.27 -7.93
C PRO A 160 6.85 16.65 -8.87
N ALA A 161 7.17 17.04 -10.11
CA ALA A 161 6.18 17.29 -11.15
C ALA A 161 5.24 16.07 -11.35
N HIS A 162 3.95 16.33 -11.52
CA HIS A 162 2.88 15.32 -11.60
C HIS A 162 2.85 14.29 -10.44
N GLY A 163 3.46 14.63 -9.31
CA GLY A 163 3.54 13.76 -8.13
C GLY A 163 2.72 14.28 -6.97
N GLU A 164 2.75 13.54 -5.88
CA GLU A 164 2.15 13.94 -4.61
C GLU A 164 3.10 13.58 -3.47
N ASN A 165 3.01 14.35 -2.40
CA ASN A 165 3.72 14.08 -1.16
C ASN A 165 2.88 14.56 0.02
N PHE A 166 3.09 13.98 1.19
CA PHE A 166 2.35 14.34 2.40
C PHE A 166 3.29 14.61 3.56
N ILE A 167 2.80 15.39 4.50
CA ILE A 167 3.48 15.64 5.77
C ILE A 167 2.46 15.68 6.90
N ILE A 168 2.87 15.19 8.06
CA ILE A 168 2.09 15.24 9.29
C ILE A 168 2.49 16.52 10.01
N VAL A 169 1.52 17.40 10.27
CA VAL A 169 1.72 18.67 10.96
C VAL A 169 0.76 18.80 12.12
N ASN A 170 1.13 19.58 13.14
CA ASN A 170 0.21 19.90 14.22
C ASN A 170 -0.96 20.75 13.71
N LYS A 171 -2.15 20.60 14.28
CA LYS A 171 -3.31 21.43 13.94
C LYS A 171 -3.06 22.89 14.27
N GLY A 172 -3.49 23.78 13.38
CA GLY A 172 -3.36 25.22 13.57
C GLY A 172 -3.27 26.01 12.26
N PRO A 173 -3.07 27.32 12.37
CA PRO A 173 -2.90 28.19 11.22
C PRO A 173 -1.50 28.03 10.61
N TYR A 174 -1.44 27.84 9.30
CA TYR A 174 -0.21 27.80 8.51
C TYR A 174 -0.29 28.70 7.29
N THR A 175 0.87 29.17 6.88
CA THR A 175 1.10 29.86 5.61
C THR A 175 1.86 28.92 4.69
N LEU A 176 1.30 28.66 3.53
CA LEU A 176 1.85 27.81 2.49
C LEU A 176 2.47 28.70 1.41
N ASN A 177 3.78 28.60 1.24
CA ASN A 177 4.57 29.38 0.29
C ASN A 177 5.29 28.44 -0.67
N SER A 178 5.26 28.72 -1.97
CA SER A 178 6.06 27.96 -2.93
C SER A 178 6.31 28.74 -4.21
N ASN A 179 7.24 28.26 -5.03
CA ASN A 179 7.42 28.70 -6.41
C ASN A 179 6.94 27.57 -7.32
N VAL A 180 5.92 27.84 -8.13
CA VAL A 180 5.28 26.91 -9.06
C VAL A 180 5.61 27.40 -10.47
N CYS A 181 6.53 26.74 -11.17
CA CYS A 181 7.00 27.17 -12.50
C CYS A 181 7.30 28.69 -12.58
N ASP A 182 8.20 29.17 -11.71
CA ASP A 182 8.61 30.58 -11.59
C ASP A 182 7.56 31.58 -11.09
N MET A 183 6.35 31.10 -10.76
CA MET A 183 5.28 31.90 -10.16
C MET A 183 5.20 31.67 -8.65
N LYS A 184 5.09 32.75 -7.86
CA LYS A 184 4.93 32.64 -6.41
C LYS A 184 3.52 32.20 -6.05
N TYR A 185 3.41 31.08 -5.36
CA TYR A 185 2.20 30.60 -4.70
C TYR A 185 2.24 31.00 -3.22
N PHE A 186 1.14 31.56 -2.73
CA PHE A 186 0.93 31.94 -1.34
C PHE A 186 -0.50 31.59 -0.93
N SER A 187 -0.68 30.88 0.17
CA SER A 187 -2.00 30.63 0.76
C SER A 187 -1.93 30.48 2.27
N GLN A 188 -2.81 31.16 2.99
CA GLN A 188 -3.05 30.87 4.41
C GLN A 188 -4.10 29.77 4.54
N LYS A 189 -3.83 28.75 5.36
CA LYS A 189 -4.73 27.62 5.62
C LYS A 189 -4.78 27.34 7.12
N ASP A 190 -5.99 27.19 7.65
CA ASP A 190 -6.21 26.75 9.03
C ASP A 190 -6.45 25.23 9.04
N ILE A 191 -5.43 24.47 9.43
CA ILE A 191 -5.41 23.01 9.40
C ILE A 191 -6.05 22.47 10.68
N LYS A 192 -7.38 22.33 10.68
CA LYS A 192 -8.14 21.71 11.78
C LYS A 192 -8.33 20.21 11.62
N ARG A 193 -8.28 19.74 10.37
CA ARG A 193 -8.44 18.35 9.93
C ARG A 193 -7.53 18.11 8.74
N SER A 194 -7.39 16.86 8.33
CA SER A 194 -6.51 16.52 7.21
C SER A 194 -6.98 17.24 5.96
N ILE A 195 -6.06 17.89 5.26
CA ILE A 195 -6.38 18.67 4.06
C ILE A 195 -5.61 18.17 2.86
N PHE A 196 -6.26 18.28 1.71
CA PHE A 196 -5.69 18.01 0.41
C PHE A 196 -5.52 19.33 -0.34
N VAL A 197 -4.30 19.61 -0.79
CA VAL A 197 -3.99 20.80 -1.58
C VAL A 197 -3.50 20.34 -2.93
N THR A 198 -4.13 20.81 -3.99
CA THR A 198 -3.71 20.54 -5.36
C THR A 198 -3.27 21.84 -6.01
N ILE A 199 -2.14 21.80 -6.69
CA ILE A 199 -1.63 22.90 -7.50
C ILE A 199 -1.50 22.42 -8.94
N ASP A 200 -2.05 23.20 -9.85
CA ASP A 200 -1.92 23.01 -11.29
C ASP A 200 -0.91 24.02 -11.87
N ASN A 201 -0.56 23.85 -13.14
CA ASN A 201 0.27 24.81 -13.86
C ASN A 201 -0.31 26.23 -13.74
N PRO A 202 0.53 27.26 -13.52
CA PRO A 202 0.07 28.63 -13.56
C PRO A 202 -0.53 28.89 -14.95
N GLY A 203 -1.81 29.24 -14.98
CA GLY A 203 -2.48 29.59 -16.23
C GLY A 203 -1.70 30.72 -16.90
N GLN A 204 -1.40 30.57 -18.19
CA GLN A 204 -0.99 31.73 -18.99
C GLN A 204 -2.05 32.83 -18.83
N PRO A 205 -1.67 34.11 -18.69
CA PRO A 205 -2.62 35.19 -18.46
C PRO A 205 -3.56 35.30 -19.67
N GLY A 206 -4.71 34.65 -19.55
CA GLY A 206 -5.61 34.42 -20.66
C GLY A 206 -6.78 33.53 -20.24
N THR A 207 -7.62 34.06 -19.35
CA THR A 207 -9.05 33.79 -19.10
C THR A 207 -9.31 33.78 -17.60
N GLN A 208 -9.60 34.96 -17.06
CA GLN A 208 -10.20 35.12 -15.75
C GLN A 208 -11.57 34.43 -15.77
N GLN A 209 -11.68 33.25 -15.17
CA GLN A 209 -12.98 32.73 -14.75
C GLN A 209 -13.35 33.45 -13.45
N ILE A 210 -14.14 34.51 -13.61
CA ILE A 210 -14.89 35.14 -12.53
C ILE A 210 -15.90 34.09 -12.04
N ALA A 211 -15.53 33.33 -11.01
CA ALA A 211 -16.49 32.62 -10.19
C ALA A 211 -17.14 33.64 -9.25
N GLU A 212 -18.22 34.20 -9.75
CA GLU A 212 -19.14 35.13 -9.12
C GLU A 212 -19.67 34.53 -7.80
N ILE A 213 -19.08 34.92 -6.66
CA ILE A 213 -19.74 34.75 -5.36
C ILE A 213 -20.86 35.79 -5.34
N LYS A 214 -22.08 35.34 -5.63
CA LYS A 214 -23.32 36.07 -5.39
C LYS A 214 -23.37 36.50 -3.93
N ALA A 215 -23.04 37.77 -3.69
CA ALA A 215 -23.40 38.46 -2.48
C ALA A 215 -24.93 38.56 -2.42
N SER A 216 -25.52 37.87 -1.44
CA SER A 216 -26.91 38.05 -1.05
C SER A 216 -27.11 39.51 -0.61
N PRO A 217 -28.08 40.27 -1.16
CA PRO A 217 -28.28 41.66 -0.77
C PRO A 217 -28.94 41.72 0.61
N GLU A 218 -28.18 42.27 1.55
CA GLU A 218 -28.63 42.71 2.87
C GLU A 218 -29.82 43.67 2.73
N LYS A 219 -30.96 43.30 3.31
CA LYS A 219 -32.22 44.04 3.23
C LYS A 219 -32.20 45.17 4.28
N PRO A 220 -32.44 46.44 3.91
CA PRO A 220 -32.36 47.55 4.85
C PRO A 220 -33.53 47.55 5.85
N LEU A 221 -33.18 47.79 7.11
CA LEU A 221 -34.05 47.92 8.27
C LEU A 221 -35.13 49.02 8.04
N LYS A 222 -36.38 48.62 7.77
CA LYS A 222 -37.52 49.54 7.76
C LYS A 222 -38.02 49.80 9.19
N LYS A 223 -37.83 51.04 9.64
CA LYS A 223 -38.55 51.66 10.76
C LYS A 223 -40.06 51.39 10.63
N ARG A 224 -40.69 50.80 11.65
CA ARG A 224 -42.16 50.76 11.78
C ARG A 224 -42.59 51.60 12.98
N LYS A 225 -43.51 52.50 12.68
CA LYS A 225 -44.04 53.58 13.52
C LYS A 225 -44.78 53.03 14.74
N VAL A 226 -44.59 53.73 15.86
CA VAL A 226 -45.50 53.75 17.02
C VAL A 226 -46.90 54.15 16.54
N LYS A 227 -47.92 53.40 16.93
CA LYS A 227 -49.31 53.86 16.88
C LYS A 227 -49.93 53.70 18.27
N LYS A 228 -50.41 54.85 18.74
CA LYS A 228 -51.32 55.04 19.86
C LYS A 228 -52.71 54.52 19.48
#